data_AF-D4RWT6-F1
#
_entry.id   AF-D4RWT6-F1
#
_cell.length_a   1.000
_cell.length_b   1.000
_cell.length_c   1.000
_cell.angle_alpha   90.00
_cell.angle_beta   90.00
_cell.angle_gamma   90.00
#
_symmetry.space_group_name_H-M   'P 1'
#
loop_
_entity.id
_entity.type
_entity.pdbx_description
1 polymer ?
#
loop_
_entity_poly.entity_id
_entity_poly.type
_entity_poly.pdbx_seq_one_letter_code
_entity_poly.pdbx_strand_id
1 'polypeptide(L)'
;MAELFMRHKLNGRKIITLIVFLVILSCMILSGCSDEDWAPYEEKTEEVSIKLDNSICDLVQCKEELKNVCNKYAKDLLLVHAEYKFFKDKDSQAIISMSKVYERGEVGYTKLCELYVDIESNTVTKIIYRDGISRRVDPYGPELDGIIANRADKLYDDYMKDKEYMDKLHISYYYNEINIGGYDKTEKRILKKTLDI
;
A
#
# COMPACT_ATOMS: atom_id res chain seq x y z
N MET A 1 17.47 30.33 -54.57
CA MET A 1 17.47 28.89 -54.22
C MET A 1 18.90 28.41 -54.26
N ALA A 2 19.29 27.61 -53.26
CA ALA A 2 20.62 27.07 -52.98
C ALA A 2 21.51 27.91 -52.03
N GLU A 3 21.45 27.48 -50.77
CA GLU A 3 22.56 27.23 -49.83
C GLU A 3 23.55 28.35 -49.49
N LEU A 4 23.53 28.74 -48.21
CA LEU A 4 24.71 28.50 -47.37
C LEU A 4 24.26 28.33 -45.91
N PHE A 5 24.19 27.07 -45.48
CA PHE A 5 24.06 26.67 -44.08
C PHE A 5 25.07 27.46 -43.23
N MET A 6 24.59 28.26 -42.28
CA MET A 6 25.42 28.85 -41.23
C MET A 6 26.05 27.75 -40.37
N ARG A 7 27.16 27.18 -40.83
CA ARG A 7 28.03 26.32 -40.04
C ARG A 7 28.96 27.21 -39.20
N HIS A 8 28.50 27.59 -38.01
CA HIS A 8 29.43 28.08 -36.99
C HIS A 8 30.37 26.94 -36.60
N LYS A 9 31.61 26.97 -37.11
CA LYS A 9 32.71 26.14 -36.63
C LYS A 9 33.02 26.56 -35.19
N LEU A 10 32.52 25.81 -34.22
CA LEU A 10 32.92 25.96 -32.82
C LEU A 10 34.44 25.69 -32.72
N ASN A 11 35.19 26.68 -32.23
CA ASN A 11 36.63 26.51 -32.00
C ASN A 11 36.87 25.34 -31.03
N GLY A 12 37.84 24.48 -31.32
CA GLY A 12 38.12 23.27 -30.52
C GLY A 12 38.29 23.54 -29.02
N ARG A 13 38.86 24.70 -28.65
CA ARG A 13 38.94 25.15 -27.25
C ARG A 13 37.57 25.35 -26.59
N LYS A 14 36.61 25.95 -27.29
CA LYS A 14 35.23 26.16 -26.79
C LYS A 14 34.47 24.83 -26.63
N ILE A 15 34.72 23.87 -27.55
CA ILE A 15 34.15 22.53 -27.46
C ILE A 15 34.69 21.79 -26.23
N ILE A 16 36.01 21.83 -26.01
CA ILE A 16 36.65 21.20 -24.84
C ILE A 16 36.12 21.81 -23.54
N THR A 17 36.03 23.14 -23.44
CA THR A 17 35.49 23.81 -22.25
C THR A 17 34.02 23.42 -21.98
N LEU A 18 33.20 23.30 -23.02
CA LEU A 18 31.80 22.88 -22.89
C LEU A 18 31.70 21.43 -22.40
N ILE A 19 32.53 20.53 -22.92
CA ILE A 19 32.57 19.12 -22.47
C ILE A 19 32.97 19.04 -20.99
N VAL A 20 34.02 19.75 -20.59
CA VAL A 20 34.46 19.77 -19.18
C VAL A 20 33.36 20.32 -18.28
N PHE A 21 32.67 21.38 -18.69
CA PHE A 21 31.55 21.93 -17.93
C PHE A 21 30.39 20.93 -17.79
N LEU A 22 30.04 20.22 -18.87
CA LEU A 22 29.00 19.18 -18.83
C LEU A 22 29.40 18.00 -17.93
N VAL A 23 30.67 17.59 -17.93
CA VAL A 23 31.17 16.53 -17.04
C VAL A 23 31.06 16.97 -15.58
N ILE A 24 31.53 18.17 -15.23
CA ILE A 24 31.43 18.70 -13.86
C ILE A 24 29.96 18.79 -13.42
N LEU A 25 29.09 19.32 -14.29
CA LEU A 25 27.66 19.44 -14.01
C LEU A 25 27.03 18.06 -13.81
N SER A 26 27.39 17.06 -14.63
CA SER A 26 26.90 15.69 -14.47
C SER A 26 27.38 15.05 -13.17
N CYS A 27 28.63 15.28 -12.76
CA CYS A 27 29.15 14.82 -11.47
C CYS A 27 28.42 15.48 -10.30
N MET A 28 28.11 16.79 -10.38
CA MET A 28 27.34 17.49 -9.36
C MET A 28 25.92 16.95 -9.23
N ILE A 29 25.24 16.69 -10.36
CA ILE A 29 23.89 16.11 -10.38
C ILE A 29 23.91 14.69 -9.80
N LEU A 30 24.84 13.84 -10.24
CA LEU A 30 24.95 12.46 -9.77
C LEU A 30 25.39 12.37 -8.30
N SER A 31 26.21 13.31 -7.82
CA SER A 31 26.59 13.38 -6.39
C SER A 31 25.42 13.77 -5.46
N GLY A 32 24.35 14.35 -6.02
CA GLY A 32 23.11 14.62 -5.31
C GLY A 32 22.11 13.46 -5.33
N CYS A 33 22.35 12.43 -6.15
CA CYS A 33 21.58 11.20 -6.14
C CYS A 33 22.18 10.23 -5.12
N SER A 34 21.36 9.74 -4.20
CA SER A 34 21.73 8.68 -3.27
C SER A 34 21.69 7.31 -3.94
N ASP A 35 22.38 6.32 -3.39
CA ASP A 35 22.24 4.93 -3.83
C ASP A 35 20.78 4.42 -3.68
N GLU A 36 20.02 5.00 -2.74
CA GLU A 36 18.58 4.75 -2.59
C GLU A 36 17.75 5.24 -3.79
N ASP A 37 18.22 6.27 -4.51
CA ASP A 37 17.50 6.80 -5.67
C ASP A 37 17.40 5.77 -6.80
N TRP A 38 18.42 4.92 -6.88
CA TRP A 38 18.54 3.82 -7.83
C TRP A 38 18.12 2.46 -7.27
N ALA A 39 17.56 2.44 -6.04
CA ALA A 39 17.12 1.20 -5.41
C ALA A 39 16.11 0.46 -6.31
N PRO A 40 16.27 -0.87 -6.47
CA PRO A 40 15.38 -1.65 -7.32
C PRO A 40 13.95 -1.57 -6.79
N TYR A 41 13.01 -1.47 -7.73
CA TYR A 41 11.57 -1.43 -7.48
C TYR A 41 10.87 -2.35 -8.47
N GLU A 42 10.04 -3.25 -7.95
CA GLU A 42 9.17 -4.11 -8.73
C GLU A 42 7.71 -3.86 -8.29
N GLU A 43 6.82 -3.69 -9.26
CA GLU A 43 5.38 -3.64 -9.03
C GLU A 43 4.67 -4.57 -10.01
N LYS A 44 3.72 -5.35 -9.50
CA LYS A 44 2.84 -6.21 -10.27
C LYS A 44 1.41 -5.98 -9.82
N THR A 45 0.53 -5.66 -10.76
CA THR A 45 -0.91 -5.54 -10.53
C THR A 45 -1.63 -6.63 -11.32
N GLU A 46 -2.51 -7.36 -10.66
CA GLU A 46 -3.30 -8.45 -11.25
C GLU A 46 -4.76 -8.31 -10.82
N GLU A 47 -5.67 -8.19 -11.79
CA GLU A 47 -7.10 -8.32 -11.55
C GLU A 47 -7.45 -9.81 -11.44
N VAL A 48 -8.16 -10.20 -10.39
CA VAL A 48 -8.46 -11.59 -10.05
C VAL A 48 -9.91 -11.74 -9.62
N SER A 49 -10.38 -12.98 -9.48
CA SER A 49 -11.69 -13.28 -8.88
C SER A 49 -11.51 -14.52 -8.02
N ILE A 50 -11.00 -14.31 -6.81
CA ILE A 50 -10.72 -15.38 -5.85
C ILE A 50 -11.72 -15.26 -4.72
N LYS A 51 -12.64 -16.21 -4.62
CA LYS A 51 -13.60 -16.26 -3.52
C LYS A 51 -12.92 -16.79 -2.27
N LEU A 52 -13.07 -16.09 -1.15
CA LEU A 52 -12.57 -16.52 0.15
C LEU A 52 -13.60 -17.44 0.81
N ASP A 53 -13.11 -18.48 1.48
CA ASP A 53 -13.97 -19.44 2.20
C ASP A 53 -14.43 -18.84 3.53
N ASN A 54 -13.50 -18.20 4.25
CA ASN A 54 -13.81 -17.42 5.46
C ASN A 54 -14.13 -15.96 5.13
N SER A 55 -14.96 -15.33 5.97
CA SER A 55 -15.32 -13.92 5.84
C SER A 55 -14.09 -13.03 5.97
N ILE A 56 -13.90 -12.07 5.06
CA ILE A 56 -12.83 -11.08 5.14
C ILE A 56 -12.95 -10.16 6.38
N CYS A 57 -14.15 -10.11 6.98
CA CYS A 57 -14.37 -9.40 8.23
C CYS A 57 -13.93 -10.20 9.46
N ASP A 58 -13.67 -11.52 9.34
CA ASP A 58 -13.02 -12.35 10.37
C ASP A 58 -11.55 -12.58 9.98
N LEU A 59 -10.70 -11.62 10.37
CA LEU A 59 -9.29 -11.65 10.00
C LEU A 59 -8.55 -12.83 10.62
N VAL A 60 -8.98 -13.32 11.78
CA VAL A 60 -8.31 -14.42 12.48
C VAL A 60 -8.48 -15.71 11.69
N GLN A 61 -9.69 -15.99 11.18
CA GLN A 61 -9.96 -17.16 10.36
C GLN A 61 -9.43 -16.99 8.93
N CYS A 62 -9.55 -15.79 8.36
CA CYS A 62 -9.16 -15.54 6.96
C CYS A 62 -7.64 -15.42 6.74
N LYS A 63 -6.84 -15.19 7.80
CA LYS A 63 -5.40 -14.94 7.73
C LYS A 63 -4.62 -15.96 6.88
N GLU A 64 -4.85 -17.25 7.09
CA GLU A 64 -4.10 -18.30 6.38
C GLU A 64 -4.52 -18.40 4.89
N GLU A 65 -5.79 -18.14 4.56
CA GLU A 65 -6.24 -18.06 3.16
C GLU A 65 -5.57 -16.90 2.43
N LEU A 66 -5.56 -15.70 3.05
CA LEU A 66 -4.92 -14.51 2.49
C LEU A 66 -3.42 -14.75 2.28
N LYS A 67 -2.76 -15.42 3.24
CA LYS A 67 -1.36 -15.82 3.11
C LYS A 67 -1.13 -16.76 1.92
N ASN A 68 -2.04 -17.71 1.70
CA ASN A 68 -1.98 -18.63 0.55
C ASN A 68 -2.15 -17.92 -0.79
N VAL A 69 -3.01 -16.90 -0.86
CA VAL A 69 -3.14 -16.05 -2.05
C VAL A 69 -1.83 -15.29 -2.31
N CYS A 70 -1.27 -14.64 -1.29
CA CYS A 70 -0.04 -13.86 -1.41
C CYS A 70 1.21 -14.72 -1.68
N ASN A 71 1.19 -16.00 -1.28
CA ASN A 71 2.29 -16.97 -1.43
C ASN A 71 2.72 -17.23 -2.88
N LYS A 72 1.93 -16.82 -3.89
CA LYS A 72 2.31 -16.79 -5.32
C LYS A 72 3.40 -15.75 -5.61
N TYR A 73 3.44 -14.66 -4.84
CA TYR A 73 4.35 -13.52 -5.06
C TYR A 73 5.52 -13.53 -4.08
N ALA A 74 5.25 -13.76 -2.79
CA ALA A 74 6.30 -13.85 -1.77
C ALA A 74 5.89 -14.75 -0.61
N LYS A 75 6.87 -15.44 -0.02
CA LYS A 75 6.69 -16.31 1.15
C LYS A 75 6.89 -15.54 2.45
N ASP A 76 6.29 -16.07 3.52
CA ASP A 76 6.41 -15.59 4.90
C ASP A 76 5.95 -14.14 5.10
N LEU A 77 4.95 -13.70 4.34
CA LEU A 77 4.30 -12.41 4.58
C LEU A 77 3.44 -12.49 5.84
N LEU A 78 3.46 -11.40 6.61
CA LEU A 78 2.68 -11.21 7.83
C LEU A 78 1.52 -10.28 7.54
N LEU A 79 0.37 -10.50 8.18
CA LEU A 79 -0.77 -9.59 8.08
C LEU A 79 -0.44 -8.33 8.89
N VAL A 80 -0.24 -7.19 8.24
CA VAL A 80 0.27 -5.96 8.89
C VAL A 80 -0.74 -4.83 8.93
N HIS A 81 -1.72 -4.84 8.03
CA HIS A 81 -2.75 -3.82 7.96
C HIS A 81 -4.02 -4.35 7.30
N ALA A 82 -5.17 -3.87 7.77
CA ALA A 82 -6.46 -4.15 7.19
C ALA A 82 -7.30 -2.87 7.21
N GLU A 83 -7.89 -2.51 6.07
CA GLU A 83 -8.73 -1.35 5.91
C GLU A 83 -10.08 -1.76 5.34
N TYR A 84 -11.15 -1.25 5.92
CA TYR A 84 -12.53 -1.53 5.54
C TYR A 84 -13.27 -0.23 5.30
N LYS A 85 -13.90 -0.13 4.13
CA LYS A 85 -14.76 0.98 3.72
C LYS A 85 -16.15 0.43 3.49
N PHE A 86 -17.01 0.61 4.47
CA PHE A 86 -18.42 0.25 4.36
C PHE A 86 -19.21 1.41 3.82
N PHE A 87 -20.15 1.11 2.93
CA PHE A 87 -21.03 2.11 2.35
C PHE A 87 -22.48 1.62 2.37
N LYS A 88 -23.41 2.55 2.55
CA LYS A 88 -24.84 2.23 2.56
C LYS A 88 -25.37 1.84 1.18
N ASP A 89 -25.01 2.62 0.15
CA ASP A 89 -25.64 2.59 -1.17
C ASP A 89 -24.71 2.09 -2.30
N LYS A 90 -23.55 1.53 -1.97
CA LYS A 90 -22.59 0.98 -2.94
C LYS A 90 -21.76 -0.14 -2.30
N ASP A 91 -21.05 -0.87 -3.14
CA ASP A 91 -20.24 -2.01 -2.71
C ASP A 91 -19.16 -1.58 -1.72
N SER A 92 -19.11 -2.28 -0.59
CA SER A 92 -18.13 -2.09 0.44
C SER A 92 -16.83 -2.79 0.07
N GLN A 93 -15.71 -2.18 0.45
CA GLN A 93 -14.40 -2.63 -0.01
C GLN A 93 -13.46 -2.78 1.17
N ALA A 94 -12.65 -3.84 1.14
CA ALA A 94 -11.54 -4.00 2.03
C ALA A 94 -10.21 -3.96 1.27
N ILE A 95 -9.17 -3.43 1.92
CA ILE A 95 -7.79 -3.50 1.47
C ILE A 95 -7.01 -4.21 2.58
N ILE A 96 -6.48 -5.38 2.27
CA ILE A 96 -5.68 -6.17 3.21
C ILE A 96 -4.23 -6.16 2.76
N SER A 97 -3.34 -5.74 3.65
CA SER A 97 -1.92 -5.60 3.36
C SER A 97 -1.13 -6.66 4.13
N MET A 98 -0.37 -7.47 3.40
CA MET A 98 0.57 -8.42 3.96
C MET A 98 2.00 -8.07 3.56
N SER A 99 2.91 -7.99 4.52
CA SER A 99 4.29 -7.54 4.25
C SER A 99 5.35 -8.39 4.94
N LYS A 100 6.58 -8.27 4.43
CA LYS A 100 7.80 -8.79 5.06
C LYS A 100 8.93 -7.80 4.80
N VAL A 101 9.57 -7.36 5.87
CA VAL A 101 10.81 -6.57 5.79
C VAL A 101 12.01 -7.51 5.68
N TYR A 102 12.98 -7.13 4.86
CA TYR A 102 14.24 -7.84 4.70
C TYR A 102 15.39 -6.85 4.43
N GLU A 103 16.62 -7.25 4.67
CA GLU A 103 17.79 -6.39 4.49
C GLU A 103 18.65 -6.85 3.31
N ARG A 104 19.27 -5.89 2.61
CA ARG A 104 20.38 -6.15 1.68
C ARG A 104 21.54 -5.21 2.05
N GLY A 105 22.52 -5.74 2.77
CA GLY A 105 23.53 -4.89 3.42
C GLY A 105 22.89 -4.08 4.54
N GLU A 106 23.14 -2.77 4.58
CA GLU A 106 22.59 -1.85 5.59
C GLU A 106 21.25 -1.22 5.18
N VAL A 107 20.68 -1.63 4.04
CA VAL A 107 19.45 -1.05 3.48
C VAL A 107 18.27 -2.01 3.70
N GLY A 108 17.20 -1.49 4.31
CA GLY A 108 15.94 -2.19 4.50
C GLY A 108 15.03 -2.14 3.27
N TYR A 109 14.46 -3.29 2.92
CA TYR A 109 13.52 -3.48 1.83
C TYR A 109 12.23 -4.11 2.35
N THR A 110 11.14 -3.90 1.62
CA THR A 110 9.81 -4.43 1.94
C THR A 110 9.28 -5.18 0.73
N LYS A 111 8.82 -6.41 0.96
CA LYS A 111 7.84 -7.07 0.09
C LYS A 111 6.45 -6.80 0.64
N LEU A 112 5.56 -6.27 -0.18
CA LEU A 112 4.20 -5.90 0.18
C LEU A 112 3.24 -6.53 -0.83
N CYS A 113 2.18 -7.15 -0.33
CA CYS A 113 1.07 -7.65 -1.14
C CYS A 113 -0.23 -7.04 -0.60
N GLU A 114 -0.89 -6.24 -1.41
CA GLU A 114 -2.18 -5.62 -1.11
C GLU A 114 -3.29 -6.34 -1.86
N LEU A 115 -4.29 -6.80 -1.13
CA LEU A 115 -5.46 -7.51 -1.62
C LEU A 115 -6.67 -6.56 -1.53
N TYR A 116 -7.27 -6.24 -2.66
CA TYR A 116 -8.55 -5.53 -2.71
C TYR A 116 -9.66 -6.57 -2.73
N VAL A 117 -10.59 -6.44 -1.79
CA VAL A 117 -11.65 -7.41 -1.56
C VAL A 117 -13.00 -6.70 -1.63
N ASP A 118 -13.91 -7.26 -2.40
CA ASP A 118 -15.32 -6.94 -2.35
C ASP A 118 -15.95 -7.66 -1.15
N ILE A 119 -16.47 -6.89 -0.19
CA ILE A 119 -16.90 -7.44 1.10
C ILE A 119 -18.18 -8.26 0.95
N GLU A 120 -19.13 -7.78 0.16
CA GLU A 120 -20.45 -8.39 -0.03
C GLU A 120 -20.36 -9.75 -0.72
N SER A 121 -19.51 -9.88 -1.74
CA SER A 121 -19.26 -11.15 -2.44
C SER A 121 -18.13 -11.98 -1.82
N ASN A 122 -17.44 -11.45 -0.82
CA ASN A 122 -16.28 -12.03 -0.16
C ASN A 122 -15.21 -12.50 -1.16
N THR A 123 -14.90 -11.65 -2.14
CA THR A 123 -14.06 -11.99 -3.29
C THR A 123 -12.91 -11.02 -3.42
N VAL A 124 -11.68 -11.54 -3.50
CA VAL A 124 -10.50 -10.76 -3.89
C VAL A 124 -10.64 -10.41 -5.37
N THR A 125 -10.65 -9.11 -5.67
CA THR A 125 -10.87 -8.58 -7.02
C THR A 125 -9.57 -8.09 -7.66
N LYS A 126 -8.60 -7.66 -6.85
CA LYS A 126 -7.31 -7.17 -7.34
C LYS A 126 -6.20 -7.40 -6.33
N ILE A 127 -5.02 -7.73 -6.85
CA ILE A 127 -3.80 -7.91 -6.07
C ILE A 127 -2.74 -6.95 -6.60
N ILE A 128 -2.11 -6.21 -5.70
CA ILE A 128 -0.94 -5.39 -6.00
C ILE A 128 0.24 -5.88 -5.17
N TYR A 129 1.28 -6.36 -5.84
CA TYR A 129 2.54 -6.74 -5.22
C TYR A 129 3.60 -5.68 -5.49
N ARG A 130 4.35 -5.30 -4.44
CA ARG A 130 5.50 -4.39 -4.52
C ARG A 130 6.71 -4.99 -3.81
N ASP A 131 7.89 -4.84 -4.40
CA ASP A 131 9.18 -5.13 -3.77
C ASP A 131 10.10 -3.92 -3.96
N GLY A 132 10.55 -3.29 -2.89
CA GLY A 132 11.38 -2.10 -2.96
C GLY A 132 11.91 -1.65 -1.61
N ILE A 133 12.72 -0.60 -1.61
CA ILE A 133 13.25 -0.02 -0.37
C ILE A 133 12.12 0.40 0.58
N SER A 134 12.24 0.13 1.88
CA SER A 134 11.16 0.34 2.86
C SER A 134 10.72 1.80 3.00
N ARG A 135 11.57 2.75 2.58
CA ARG A 135 11.21 4.17 2.47
C ARG A 135 10.15 4.44 1.38
N ARG A 136 10.12 3.64 0.31
CA ARG A 136 9.20 3.77 -0.83
C ARG A 136 8.02 2.81 -0.72
N VAL A 137 8.24 1.64 -0.14
CA VAL A 137 7.22 0.61 0.07
C VAL A 137 6.99 0.47 1.58
N ASP A 138 5.92 1.13 2.05
CA ASP A 138 5.56 1.15 3.46
C ASP A 138 5.26 -0.29 3.94
N PRO A 139 5.98 -0.80 4.96
CA PRO A 139 5.69 -2.11 5.53
C PRO A 139 4.44 -2.14 6.42
N TYR A 140 3.84 -0.99 6.74
CA TYR A 140 2.72 -0.81 7.68
C TYR A 140 3.05 -1.18 9.15
N GLY A 141 4.29 -1.56 9.44
CA GLY A 141 4.76 -1.93 10.77
C GLY A 141 4.83 -3.45 10.99
N PRO A 142 4.86 -3.91 12.26
CA PRO A 142 4.83 -5.33 12.60
C PRO A 142 3.46 -5.97 12.32
N GLU A 143 3.38 -7.29 12.51
CA GLU A 143 2.14 -8.05 12.37
C GLU A 143 1.02 -7.50 13.26
N LEU A 144 -0.21 -7.49 12.74
CA LEU A 144 -1.40 -7.11 13.49
C LEU A 144 -1.57 -8.02 14.71
N ASP A 145 -1.77 -7.40 15.87
CA ASP A 145 -2.13 -8.12 17.09
C ASP A 145 -3.47 -8.85 16.90
N GLY A 146 -3.52 -10.12 17.29
CA GLY A 146 -4.75 -10.92 17.27
C GLY A 146 -5.89 -10.31 18.09
N ILE A 147 -5.58 -9.50 19.12
CA ILE A 147 -6.61 -8.76 19.88
C ILE A 147 -7.27 -7.68 19.02
N ILE A 148 -6.48 -7.00 18.17
CA ILE A 148 -6.99 -5.98 17.25
C ILE A 148 -7.79 -6.64 16.13
N ALA A 149 -7.31 -7.77 15.60
CA ALA A 149 -8.03 -8.57 14.62
C ALA A 149 -9.44 -8.99 15.14
N ASN A 150 -9.53 -9.52 16.36
CA ASN A 150 -10.81 -9.89 16.99
C ASN A 150 -11.77 -8.72 17.23
N ARG A 151 -11.27 -7.47 17.30
CA ARG A 151 -12.13 -6.27 17.43
C ARG A 151 -12.76 -5.89 16.09
N ALA A 152 -12.19 -6.32 14.97
CA ALA A 152 -12.72 -6.03 13.64
C ALA A 152 -14.06 -6.74 13.39
N ASP A 153 -14.19 -7.98 13.84
CA ASP A 153 -15.39 -8.79 13.72
C ASP A 153 -16.60 -8.10 14.36
N LYS A 154 -16.42 -7.61 15.60
CA LYS A 154 -17.49 -6.91 16.35
C LYS A 154 -17.92 -5.62 15.65
N LEU A 155 -16.96 -4.89 15.10
CA LEU A 155 -17.23 -3.61 14.44
C LEU A 155 -18.08 -3.77 13.17
N TYR A 156 -17.88 -4.85 12.43
CA TYR A 156 -18.73 -5.18 11.30
C TYR A 156 -20.16 -5.53 11.74
N ASP A 157 -20.30 -6.40 12.73
CA ASP A 157 -21.62 -6.79 13.26
C ASP A 157 -22.42 -5.58 13.75
N ASP A 158 -21.75 -4.62 14.40
CA ASP A 158 -22.39 -3.42 14.89
C ASP A 158 -22.72 -2.43 13.76
N TYR A 159 -21.84 -2.28 12.75
CA TYR A 159 -22.20 -1.55 11.53
C TYR A 159 -23.46 -2.13 10.88
N MET A 160 -23.58 -3.45 10.77
CA MET A 160 -24.74 -4.09 10.14
C MET A 160 -26.05 -3.86 10.90
N LYS A 161 -26.00 -3.65 12.23
CA LYS A 161 -27.17 -3.29 13.03
C LYS A 161 -27.63 -1.85 12.78
N ASP A 162 -26.68 -0.92 12.63
CA ASP A 162 -26.95 0.52 12.56
C ASP A 162 -26.83 1.09 11.14
N LYS A 163 -26.56 0.25 10.13
CA LYS A 163 -26.33 0.60 8.71
C LYS A 163 -27.37 1.58 8.13
N GLU A 164 -28.63 1.49 8.56
CA GLU A 164 -29.68 2.39 8.07
C GLU A 164 -29.40 3.87 8.40
N TYR A 165 -28.67 4.12 9.49
CA TYR A 165 -28.34 5.45 10.00
C TYR A 165 -26.95 5.93 9.61
N MET A 166 -26.18 5.13 8.86
CA MET A 166 -24.76 5.31 8.62
C MET A 166 -24.44 5.34 7.12
N ASP A 167 -23.99 6.49 6.61
CA ASP A 167 -23.71 6.65 5.17
C ASP A 167 -22.39 5.98 4.71
N LYS A 168 -21.31 6.18 5.48
CA LYS A 168 -19.99 5.59 5.23
C LYS A 168 -19.16 5.38 6.50
N LEU A 169 -18.78 4.14 6.78
CA LEU A 169 -17.84 3.82 7.86
C LEU A 169 -16.48 3.44 7.24
N HIS A 170 -15.40 4.04 7.75
CA HIS A 170 -14.04 3.70 7.36
C HIS A 170 -13.27 3.24 8.59
N ILE A 171 -12.70 2.05 8.56
CA ILE A 171 -11.91 1.53 9.67
C ILE A 171 -10.60 0.98 9.13
N SER A 172 -9.49 1.43 9.70
CA SER A 172 -8.15 0.93 9.40
C SER A 172 -7.52 0.38 10.68
N TYR A 173 -7.04 -0.85 10.61
CA TYR A 173 -6.37 -1.54 11.69
C TYR A 173 -4.87 -1.56 11.42
N TYR A 174 -4.12 -1.05 12.39
CA TYR A 174 -2.66 -1.13 12.47
C TYR A 174 -2.28 -1.93 13.72
N TYR A 175 -1.01 -2.31 13.81
CA TYR A 175 -0.51 -3.18 14.87
C TYR A 175 -0.73 -2.64 16.29
N ASN A 176 -0.84 -1.32 16.45
CA ASN A 176 -0.98 -0.63 17.75
C ASN A 176 -2.20 0.28 17.83
N GLU A 177 -2.95 0.48 16.75
CA GLU A 177 -4.03 1.45 16.71
C GLU A 177 -5.15 1.03 15.77
N ILE A 178 -6.35 1.53 16.08
CA ILE A 178 -7.55 1.39 15.24
C ILE A 178 -7.97 2.81 14.86
N ASN A 179 -7.86 3.10 13.57
CA ASN A 179 -8.24 4.38 13.01
C ASN A 179 -9.64 4.27 12.44
N ILE A 180 -10.58 4.96 13.07
CA ILE A 180 -11.97 5.04 12.62
C ILE A 180 -12.17 6.39 11.94
N GLY A 181 -12.29 6.34 10.62
CA GLY A 181 -12.66 7.45 9.76
C GLY A 181 -14.14 7.41 9.39
N GLY A 182 -14.68 8.57 9.05
CA GLY A 182 -16.12 8.73 8.85
C GLY A 182 -16.75 9.27 10.13
N TYR A 183 -17.31 10.47 10.00
CA TYR A 183 -18.57 10.89 10.60
C TYR A 183 -18.63 12.15 11.49
N ASP A 184 -19.83 12.74 11.38
CA ASP A 184 -20.56 13.63 12.29
C ASP A 184 -20.46 13.15 13.77
N LYS A 185 -20.63 14.08 14.72
CA LYS A 185 -20.59 13.84 16.17
C LYS A 185 -21.46 12.67 16.66
N THR A 186 -22.55 12.33 15.96
CA THR A 186 -23.53 11.33 16.40
C THR A 186 -23.02 9.90 16.22
N GLU A 187 -22.46 9.58 15.06
CA GLU A 187 -21.94 8.24 14.73
C GLU A 187 -20.65 7.94 15.49
N LYS A 188 -19.82 8.96 15.78
CA LYS A 188 -18.70 8.83 16.74
C LYS A 188 -19.14 8.43 18.14
N ARG A 189 -20.33 8.86 18.57
CA ARG A 189 -20.87 8.59 19.90
C ARG A 189 -21.41 7.16 20.02
N ILE A 190 -21.99 6.63 18.93
CA ILE A 190 -22.41 5.23 18.82
C ILE A 190 -21.18 4.32 18.86
N LEU A 191 -20.18 4.55 18.00
CA LEU A 191 -18.98 3.71 17.96
C LEU A 191 -18.19 3.69 19.28
N LYS A 192 -18.00 4.84 19.95
CA LYS A 192 -17.34 4.87 21.27
C LYS A 192 -18.08 4.04 22.32
N LYS A 193 -19.41 4.14 22.33
CA LYS A 193 -20.25 3.38 23.26
C LYS A 193 -20.21 1.88 22.98
N THR A 194 -20.13 1.52 21.70
CA THR A 194 -20.12 0.13 21.24
C THR A 194 -18.73 -0.53 21.41
N LEU A 195 -17.66 0.24 21.25
CA LEU A 195 -16.28 -0.22 21.39
C LEU A 195 -15.73 -0.21 22.82
N ASP A 196 -16.44 0.42 23.77
CA ASP A 196 -15.98 0.65 25.14
C ASP A 196 -14.63 1.42 25.21
N ILE A 197 -14.49 2.45 24.34
CA ILE A 197 -13.33 3.37 24.23
C ILE A 197 -13.79 4.81 24.48
#